data_AF-A0A919L2W4-F1
#
_entry.id   AF-A0A919L2W4-F1
#
_cell.length_a   1.000
_cell.length_b   1.000
_cell.length_c   1.000
_cell.angle_alpha   90.00
_cell.angle_beta   90.00
_cell.angle_gamma   90.00
#
_symmetry.space_group_name_H-M   'P 1'
#
loop_
_entity.id
_entity.type
_entity.pdbx_description
1 polymer ?
#
loop_
_entity_poly.entity_id
_entity_poly.type
_entity_poly.pdbx_seq_one_letter_code
_entity_poly.pdbx_strand_id
1 'polypeptide(L)'
;MSGSTRHEWGRPAEGPWWRFVPRNRASGVLSLVAGVLLVGQSVLYLALGGDSAGRTVLEVVVGVLGVLLVLRSVDGLRVLDRGPGPE
;
A
#
# COMPACT_ATOMS: atom_id res chain seq x y z
N MET A 1 18.22 -9.49 36.19
CA MET A 1 18.52 -8.92 34.86
C MET A 1 18.16 -9.97 33.81
N SER A 2 17.02 -9.80 33.14
CA SER A 2 16.64 -10.63 31.99
C SER A 2 15.71 -9.79 31.12
N GLY A 3 16.31 -8.93 30.30
CA GLY A 3 15.60 -8.16 29.28
C GLY A 3 15.54 -9.02 28.03
N SER A 4 14.51 -9.84 27.91
CA SER A 4 14.28 -10.59 26.68
C SER A 4 13.91 -9.61 25.57
N THR A 5 14.87 -9.29 24.69
CA THR A 5 14.63 -8.66 23.39
C THR A 5 13.92 -9.67 22.48
N ARG A 6 12.66 -10.00 22.79
CA ARG A 6 11.78 -10.62 21.80
C ARG A 6 11.47 -9.55 20.78
N HIS A 7 12.18 -9.62 19.67
CA HIS A 7 11.70 -9.11 18.40
C HIS A 7 10.19 -9.37 18.27
N GLU A 8 9.38 -8.32 18.37
CA GLU A 8 7.93 -8.36 18.19
C GLU A 8 7.56 -8.44 16.70
N TRP A 9 8.19 -9.36 15.98
CA TRP A 9 7.69 -9.77 14.67
C TRP A 9 6.45 -10.62 14.88
N GLY A 10 5.28 -10.08 14.55
CA GLY A 10 4.00 -10.81 14.59
C GLY A 10 2.99 -10.34 15.63
N ARG A 11 3.23 -9.22 16.33
CA ARG A 11 2.09 -8.53 16.97
C ARG A 11 1.14 -8.08 15.86
N PRO A 12 -0.17 -8.38 15.95
CA PRO A 12 -1.14 -7.76 15.05
C PRO A 12 -0.91 -6.26 15.18
N ALA A 13 -0.75 -5.56 14.05
CA ALA A 13 -0.63 -4.12 14.08
C ALA A 13 -1.74 -3.61 14.99
N GLU A 14 -1.40 -2.89 16.08
CA GLU A 14 -2.39 -2.35 17.05
C GLU A 14 -3.30 -1.27 16.40
N GLY A 15 -3.39 -1.26 15.07
CA GLY A 15 -4.29 -0.45 14.28
C GLY A 15 -5.36 -1.29 13.59
N PRO A 16 -6.22 -0.63 12.80
CA PRO A 16 -7.29 -1.31 12.09
C PRO A 16 -6.78 -2.45 11.21
N TRP A 17 -7.57 -3.52 11.05
CA TRP A 17 -7.24 -4.71 10.24
C TRP A 17 -6.86 -4.40 8.78
N TRP A 18 -7.23 -3.21 8.29
CA TRP A 18 -6.89 -2.69 6.97
C TRP A 18 -5.54 -1.96 6.89
N ARG A 19 -4.79 -1.85 8.00
CA ARG A 19 -3.51 -1.13 8.06
C ARG A 19 -2.36 -2.05 7.65
N PHE A 20 -1.65 -1.70 6.59
CA PHE A 20 -0.41 -2.37 6.19
C PHE A 20 0.77 -1.70 6.85
N VAL A 21 1.60 -2.49 7.49
CA VAL A 21 2.94 -2.05 7.86
C VAL A 21 3.91 -2.91 7.04
N PRO A 22 4.57 -2.34 6.00
CA PRO A 22 5.50 -3.11 5.19
C PRO A 22 6.66 -3.59 6.05
N ARG A 23 7.13 -4.82 5.82
CA ARG A 23 8.23 -5.43 6.59
C ARG A 23 9.50 -4.59 6.55
N ASN A 24 9.82 -4.05 5.37
CA ASN A 24 10.98 -3.22 5.10
C ASN A 24 10.58 -2.05 4.19
N ARG A 25 11.32 -0.92 4.22
CA ARG A 25 11.09 0.23 3.33
C ARG A 25 11.03 -0.17 1.85
N ALA A 26 11.92 -1.06 1.40
CA ALA A 26 11.96 -1.55 0.03
C ALA A 26 10.62 -2.20 -0.40
N SER A 27 9.99 -2.98 0.48
CA SER A 27 8.69 -3.59 0.19
C SER A 27 7.57 -2.55 0.12
N GLY A 28 7.59 -1.54 1.00
CA GLY A 28 6.61 -0.45 0.97
C GLY A 28 6.73 0.41 -0.29
N VAL A 29 7.97 0.71 -0.72
CA VAL A 29 8.23 1.43 -1.98
C VAL A 29 7.81 0.60 -3.19
N LEU A 30 8.06 -0.71 -3.19
CA LEU A 30 7.63 -1.58 -4.29
C LEU A 30 6.10 -1.64 -4.39
N SER A 31 5.39 -1.75 -3.26
CA SER A 31 3.92 -1.66 -3.23
C SER A 31 3.40 -0.30 -3.70
N LEU A 32 4.10 0.79 -3.34
CA LEU A 32 3.77 2.14 -3.81
C LEU A 32 3.92 2.25 -5.34
N VAL A 33 5.04 1.78 -5.88
CA VAL A 33 5.30 1.77 -7.34
C VAL A 33 4.26 0.93 -8.06
N ALA A 34 3.93 -0.26 -7.55
CA ALA A 34 2.88 -1.10 -8.13
C ALA A 34 1.52 -0.39 -8.13
N GLY A 35 1.16 0.29 -7.05
CA GLY A 35 -0.08 1.08 -6.98
C GLY A 35 -0.11 2.22 -8.00
N VAL A 36 0.99 2.97 -8.14
CA VAL A 36 1.10 4.05 -9.13
C VAL A 36 1.00 3.52 -10.55
N LEU A 37 1.63 2.39 -10.86
CA LEU A 37 1.54 1.76 -12.18
C LEU A 37 0.13 1.31 -12.52
N LEU A 38 -0.59 0.71 -11.56
CA LEU A 38 -1.99 0.31 -11.74
C LEU A 38 -2.90 1.52 -12.03
N VAL A 39 -2.75 2.60 -11.25
CA VAL A 39 -3.50 3.84 -11.46
C VAL A 39 -3.16 4.44 -12.82
N GLY A 40 -1.88 4.55 -13.16
CA GLY A 40 -1.42 5.10 -14.44
C GLY A 40 -1.94 4.31 -15.64
N GLN A 41 -1.93 2.98 -15.55
CA GLN A 41 -2.44 2.09 -16.59
C GLN A 41 -3.97 2.22 -16.75
N SER A 42 -4.71 2.30 -15.63
CA SER A 42 -6.17 2.49 -15.65
C SER A 42 -6.54 3.85 -16.27
N VAL A 43 -5.84 4.92 -15.88
CA VAL A 43 -6.02 6.26 -16.44
C VAL A 43 -5.69 6.28 -17.93
N LEU A 44 -4.60 5.65 -18.35
CA LEU A 44 -4.22 5.57 -19.75
C LEU A 44 -5.27 4.82 -20.58
N TYR A 45 -5.77 3.69 -20.08
CA TYR A 45 -6.82 2.94 -20.75
C TYR A 45 -8.10 3.78 -20.95
N LEU A 46 -8.54 4.46 -19.89
CA LEU A 46 -9.73 5.31 -19.92
C LEU A 46 -9.53 6.54 -20.84
N ALA A 47 -8.34 7.14 -20.83
CA ALA A 47 -7.99 8.28 -21.67
C ALA A 47 -7.93 7.94 -23.16
N LEU A 48 -7.55 6.70 -23.50
CA LEU A 48 -7.52 6.20 -24.88
C LEU A 48 -8.90 5.77 -25.41
N GLY A 49 -9.97 5.94 -24.62
CA GLY A 49 -11.34 5.80 -25.10
C GLY A 49 -11.93 4.39 -24.98
N GLY A 50 -11.43 3.56 -24.05
CA GLY A 50 -12.07 2.34 -23.55
C GLY A 50 -12.93 1.53 -24.54
N ASP A 51 -12.33 0.54 -25.20
CA ASP A 51 -12.97 -0.21 -26.30
C ASP A 51 -14.24 -1.02 -25.92
N SER A 52 -14.49 -1.26 -24.63
CA SER A 52 -15.68 -1.97 -24.17
C SER A 52 -16.14 -1.54 -22.78
N ALA A 53 -17.46 -1.56 -22.55
CA ALA A 53 -18.04 -1.19 -21.25
C ALA A 53 -17.57 -2.11 -20.11
N GLY A 54 -17.52 -3.43 -20.34
CA GLY A 54 -17.06 -4.39 -19.33
C GLY A 54 -15.60 -4.18 -18.93
N ARG A 55 -14.73 -3.92 -19.91
CA ARG A 55 -13.31 -3.62 -19.64
C ARG A 55 -13.15 -2.27 -18.97
N THR A 56 -13.94 -1.26 -19.36
CA THR A 56 -13.96 0.05 -18.68
C THR A 56 -14.30 -0.08 -17.19
N VAL A 57 -15.32 -0.87 -16.84
CA VAL A 57 -15.68 -1.12 -15.43
C VAL A 57 -14.55 -1.83 -14.69
N LEU A 58 -13.95 -2.86 -15.30
CA LEU A 58 -12.81 -3.55 -14.72
C LEU A 58 -11.64 -2.60 -14.44
N GLU A 59 -11.34 -1.72 -15.40
CA GLU A 59 -10.23 -0.76 -15.31
C GLU A 59 -10.49 0.32 -14.26
N VAL A 60 -11.74 0.76 -14.10
CA VAL A 60 -12.14 1.62 -12.98
C VAL A 60 -11.91 0.91 -11.64
N VAL A 61 -12.32 -0.36 -11.51
CA VAL A 61 -12.10 -1.15 -10.29
C VAL A 61 -10.61 -1.32 -10.01
N VAL A 62 -9.81 -1.66 -11.02
CA VAL A 62 -8.35 -1.76 -10.91
C VAL A 62 -7.74 -0.43 -10.47
N GLY A 63 -8.19 0.69 -11.04
CA GLY A 63 -7.76 2.03 -10.66
C GLY A 63 -8.06 2.35 -9.19
N VAL A 64 -9.27 2.03 -8.72
CA VAL A 64 -9.65 2.20 -7.30
C VAL A 64 -8.75 1.36 -6.39
N LEU A 65 -8.51 0.09 -6.75
CA LEU A 65 -7.60 -0.78 -5.99
C LEU A 65 -6.16 -0.23 -5.98
N GLY A 66 -5.70 0.33 -7.12
CA GLY A 66 -4.41 1.00 -7.23
C GLY A 66 -4.31 2.20 -6.28
N VAL A 67 -5.33 3.06 -6.22
CA VAL A 67 -5.39 4.20 -5.29
C VAL A 67 -5.33 3.73 -3.84
N LEU A 68 -6.12 2.71 -3.48
CA LEU A 68 -6.09 2.14 -2.13
C LEU A 68 -4.71 1.58 -1.78
N LEU A 69 -4.04 0.93 -2.73
CA LEU A 69 -2.69 0.40 -2.55
C LEU A 69 -1.66 1.52 -2.33
N VAL A 70 -1.77 2.63 -3.08
CA VAL A 70 -0.92 3.82 -2.91
C VAL A 70 -1.10 4.41 -1.52
N LEU A 71 -2.35 4.68 -1.11
CA LEU A 71 -2.66 5.26 0.21
C LEU A 71 -2.13 4.37 1.34
N ARG A 72 -2.41 3.07 1.25
CA ARG A 72 -1.96 2.06 2.23
C ARG A 72 -0.43 1.97 2.29
N SER A 73 0.27 2.10 1.15
CA SER A 73 1.73 2.07 1.10
C SER A 73 2.35 3.35 1.65
N VAL A 74 1.78 4.52 1.36
CA VAL A 74 2.21 5.81 1.94
C VAL A 74 2.07 5.81 3.45
N ASP A 75 0.92 5.37 3.97
CA ASP A 75 0.69 5.30 5.42
C ASP A 75 1.64 4.29 6.09
N GLY A 76 1.87 3.13 5.47
CA GLY A 76 2.83 2.14 5.95
C GLY A 76 4.27 2.68 5.98
N LEU A 77 4.69 3.40 4.93
CA LEU A 77 6.01 4.03 4.87
C LEU A 77 6.17 5.16 5.90
N ARG A 78 5.13 5.97 6.12
CA ARG A 78 5.12 7.02 7.16
C ARG A 78 5.28 6.44 8.57
N VAL A 79 4.75 5.25 8.84
CA VAL A 79 4.96 4.57 10.12
C VAL A 79 6.42 4.14 10.28
N LEU A 80 7.05 3.63 9.21
CA LEU A 80 8.47 3.27 9.23
C LEU A 80 9.41 4.48 9.35
N ASP A 81 9.01 5.64 8.81
CA ASP A 81 9.80 6.88 8.91
C ASP A 81 9.74 7.53 10.28
N ARG A 82 8.66 7.34 11.04
CA ARG A 82 8.53 7.91 12.38
C ARG A 82 9.42 7.24 13.43
N GLY A 83 9.93 6.03 13.16
CA GLY A 83 10.74 5.27 14.12
C GLY A 83 9.98 4.98 15.44
N PRO A 84 10.55 4.16 16.35
CA PRO A 84 10.05 4.16 17.72
C PRO A 84 10.22 5.58 18.26
N GLY A 85 9.12 6.23 18.64
CA GLY A 85 9.19 7.53 19.30
C GLY A 85 10.07 7.44 20.55
N PRO A 86 10.73 8.53 20.96
CA PRO A 86 11.42 8.56 22.24
C PRO A 86 10.37 8.44 23.35
N GLU A 87 10.17 7.23 23.85
CA GLU A 87 9.56 6.99 25.16
C GLU A 87 10.66 7.02 26.24
#